data_AF-A0AA37GBN8-F1
#
_entry.id   AF-A0AA37GBN8-F1
#
_cell.length_a   1.000
_cell.length_b   1.000
_cell.length_c   1.000
_cell.angle_alpha   90.00
_cell.angle_beta   90.00
_cell.angle_gamma   90.00
#
_symmetry.space_group_name_H-M   'P 1'
#
loop_
_entity.id
_entity.type
_entity.pdbx_description
1 polymer ?
#
loop_
_entity_poly.entity_id
_entity_poly.type
_entity_poly.pdbx_seq_one_letter_code
_entity_poly.pdbx_strand_id
1 'polypeptide(L)'
;MEYRPKDVHTKHLTETDRIRIRTLYFDAHMPQKAIATKTGYTINQVRYAVRADSAAIKPRSGRPRRLDKDQEKHVSKPPVTFLTMPHLIQ
;
A
#
# COMPACT_ATOMS: atom_id res chain seq x y z
N MET A 1 3.61 33.75 -7.47
CA MET A 1 3.37 32.30 -7.41
C MET A 1 4.72 31.62 -7.28
N GLU A 2 5.07 31.10 -6.11
CA GLU A 2 6.34 30.38 -5.94
C GLU A 2 6.31 29.04 -6.71
N TYR A 3 7.36 28.80 -7.48
CA TYR A 3 7.49 27.63 -8.32
C TYR A 3 7.90 26.40 -7.49
N ARG A 4 7.11 25.33 -7.53
CA ARG A 4 7.46 24.07 -6.85
C ARG A 4 8.67 23.43 -7.57
N PRO A 5 9.77 23.12 -6.87
CA PRO A 5 10.93 22.47 -7.48
C PRO A 5 10.56 21.12 -8.11
N LYS A 6 10.96 20.93 -9.37
CA LYS A 6 10.60 19.78 -10.23
C LYS A 6 11.13 18.44 -9.71
N ASP A 7 12.20 18.46 -8.93
CA ASP A 7 12.93 17.25 -8.53
C ASP A 7 12.52 16.71 -7.15
N VAL A 8 11.54 17.33 -6.47
CA VAL A 8 11.05 16.85 -5.18
C VAL A 8 10.06 15.70 -5.38
N HIS A 9 10.59 14.52 -5.66
CA HIS A 9 9.83 13.27 -5.63
C HIS A 9 9.67 12.80 -4.18
N THR A 10 8.44 12.90 -3.66
CA THR A 10 8.11 12.30 -2.37
C THR A 10 7.95 10.80 -2.55
N LYS A 11 8.95 10.02 -2.12
CA LYS A 11 8.86 8.55 -2.13
C LYS A 11 7.64 8.11 -1.34
N HIS A 12 6.82 7.23 -1.91
CA HIS A 12 5.73 6.61 -1.20
C HIS A 12 6.28 5.62 -0.16
N LEU A 13 5.64 5.55 1.01
CA LEU A 13 5.97 4.54 2.00
C LEU A 13 5.66 3.15 1.43
N THR A 14 6.62 2.26 1.52
CA THR A 14 6.41 0.83 1.24
C THR A 14 5.68 0.17 2.41
N GLU A 15 5.22 -1.07 2.22
CA GLU A 15 4.56 -1.82 3.30
C GLU A 15 5.51 -2.05 4.48
N THR A 16 6.77 -2.40 4.22
CA THR A 16 7.81 -2.57 5.24
C THR A 16 8.05 -1.28 6.02
N ASP A 17 8.08 -0.13 5.35
CA ASP A 17 8.21 1.17 6.03
C ASP A 17 7.02 1.45 6.95
N ARG A 18 5.81 1.09 6.51
CA ARG A 18 4.59 1.24 7.32
C ARG A 18 4.60 0.32 8.53
N ILE A 19 5.05 -0.93 8.38
CA ILE A 19 5.26 -1.86 9.50
C ILE A 19 6.23 -1.22 10.50
N ARG A 20 7.39 -0.76 10.03
CA ARG A 20 8.41 -0.13 10.89
C ARG A 20 7.86 1.07 11.65
N ILE A 21 7.14 1.97 10.98
CA ILE A 21 6.53 3.14 11.63
C ILE A 21 5.51 2.72 12.69
N ARG A 22 4.66 1.73 12.38
CA ARG A 22 3.63 1.24 13.30
C ARG A 22 4.25 0.55 14.51
N THR A 23 5.27 -0.27 14.33
CA THR A 23 6.02 -0.89 15.44
C THR A 23 6.63 0.17 16.35
N LEU A 24 7.25 1.22 15.79
CA LEU A 24 7.81 2.32 16.60
C LEU A 24 6.73 3.07 17.40
N TYR A 25 5.52 3.21 16.84
CA TYR A 25 4.44 3.94 17.49
C TYR A 25 3.70 3.09 18.53
N PHE A 26 3.26 1.89 18.17
CA PHE A 26 2.42 1.04 19.01
C PHE A 26 3.23 0.21 20.01
N ASP A 27 4.34 -0.40 19.58
CA ASP A 27 5.12 -1.30 20.42
C ASP A 27 6.16 -0.54 21.27
N ALA A 28 6.82 0.46 20.66
CA ALA A 28 7.83 1.27 21.34
C ALA A 28 7.30 2.59 21.93
N HIS A 29 5.99 2.86 21.82
CA HIS A 29 5.33 4.08 22.32
C HIS A 29 6.02 5.40 21.94
N MET A 30 6.71 5.44 20.80
CA MET A 30 7.47 6.60 20.37
C MET A 30 6.54 7.69 19.82
N PRO A 31 6.73 8.97 20.19
CA PRO A 31 5.90 10.05 19.63
C PRO A 31 6.20 10.24 18.13
N GLN A 32 5.17 10.58 17.36
CA GLN A 32 5.24 10.69 15.89
C GLN A 32 6.34 11.65 15.39
N LYS A 33 6.63 12.72 16.13
CA LYS A 33 7.73 13.65 15.81
C LYS A 33 9.10 12.95 15.89
N ALA A 34 9.34 12.19 16.96
CA ALA A 34 10.58 11.44 17.12
C ALA A 34 10.72 10.35 16.05
N ILE A 35 9.61 9.69 15.68
CA ILE A 35 9.61 8.73 14.58
C ILE A 35 10.03 9.41 13.27
N ALA A 36 9.44 10.57 12.95
CA ALA A 36 9.78 11.33 11.73
C ALA A 36 11.27 11.70 11.68
N THR A 37 11.84 12.18 12.79
CA THR A 37 13.28 12.48 12.90
C THR A 37 14.14 11.22 12.73
N LYS A 38 13.73 10.10 13.33
CA LYS A 38 14.49 8.84 13.31
C LYS A 38 14.46 8.13 11.95
N THR A 39 13.34 8.21 11.24
CA THR A 39 13.17 7.52 9.94
C THR A 39 13.44 8.42 8.74
N GLY A 40 13.49 9.74 8.92
CA GLY A 40 13.63 10.71 7.82
C GLY A 40 12.37 10.89 6.96
N TYR A 41 11.23 10.34 7.38
CA TYR A 41 9.95 10.54 6.70
C TYR A 41 9.27 11.82 7.18
N THR A 42 8.41 12.39 6.33
CA THR A 42 7.63 13.56 6.73
C THR A 42 6.64 13.21 7.84
N ILE A 43 6.34 14.17 8.71
CA ILE A 43 5.38 13.98 9.80
C ILE A 43 3.99 13.54 9.29
N ASN A 44 3.60 13.99 8.09
CA ASN A 44 2.34 13.62 7.49
C ASN A 44 2.33 12.15 7.06
N GLN A 45 3.42 11.65 6.45
CA GLN A 45 3.55 10.23 6.11
C GLN A 45 3.47 9.35 7.36
N VAL A 46 4.15 9.74 8.44
CA VAL A 46 4.07 9.03 9.73
C VAL A 46 2.64 9.02 10.26
N ARG A 47 1.98 10.18 10.30
CA ARG A 47 0.60 10.31 10.78
C ARG A 47 -0.37 9.43 9.97
N TYR A 48 -0.26 9.44 8.65
CA TYR A 48 -1.10 8.59 7.79
C TYR A 48 -0.83 7.10 7.99
N ALA A 49 0.44 6.70 8.16
CA ALA A 49 0.78 5.30 8.42
C ALA A 49 0.21 4.78 9.75
N VAL A 50 0.22 5.62 10.79
CA VAL A 50 -0.36 5.31 12.11
C VAL A 50 -1.88 5.24 12.06
N ARG A 51 -2.54 6.21 11.39
CA ARG A 51 -4.02 6.29 11.33
C ARG A 51 -4.68 5.19 10.51
N ALA A 52 -3.98 4.60 9.56
CA ALA A 52 -4.54 3.56 8.72
C ALA A 52 -4.74 2.25 9.51
N ASP A 53 -5.73 1.44 9.14
CA ASP A 53 -6.09 0.23 9.89
C ASP A 53 -5.00 -0.86 9.83
N SER A 54 -4.36 -1.00 8.66
CA SER A 54 -3.31 -2.01 8.39
C SER A 54 -2.12 -1.40 7.65
N ALA A 55 -0.94 -2.02 7.78
CA ALA A 55 0.27 -1.66 7.04
C ALA A 55 0.18 -1.96 5.52
N ALA A 56 -0.77 -2.80 5.11
CA ALA A 56 -0.97 -3.17 3.72
C ALA A 56 -1.35 -1.97 2.84
N ILE A 57 -0.70 -1.85 1.68
CA ILE A 57 -0.97 -0.79 0.71
C ILE A 57 -2.15 -1.23 -0.16
N LYS A 58 -3.26 -0.49 -0.09
CA LYS A 58 -4.43 -0.76 -0.94
C LYS A 58 -4.09 -0.48 -2.41
N PRO A 59 -4.55 -1.33 -3.35
CA PRO A 59 -4.34 -1.09 -4.77
C PRO A 59 -5.02 0.22 -5.17
N ARG A 60 -4.38 0.97 -6.06
CA ARG A 60 -4.97 2.18 -6.64
C ARG A 60 -6.09 1.76 -7.58
N SER A 61 -7.31 2.22 -7.33
CA SER A 61 -8.39 2.11 -8.32
C SER A 61 -8.01 3.00 -9.50
N GLY A 62 -7.39 2.41 -10.52
CA GLY A 62 -7.10 3.11 -11.76
C GLY A 62 -8.39 3.63 -12.41
N ARG A 63 -8.23 4.48 -13.43
CA ARG A 63 -9.38 4.91 -14.22
C ARG A 63 -10.03 3.67 -14.85
N PRO A 64 -11.35 3.45 -14.68
CA PRO A 64 -12.03 2.36 -15.35
C PRO A 64 -11.77 2.43 -16.86
N ARG A 65 -11.43 1.28 -17.47
CA ARG A 65 -11.35 1.20 -18.92
C ARG A 65 -12.76 1.37 -19.49
N ARG A 66 -12.91 2.21 -20.51
CA ARG A 66 -14.14 2.26 -21.31
C ARG A 66 -14.12 1.00 -22.17
N LEU A 67 -14.88 -0.02 -21.77
CA LEU A 67 -15.13 -1.19 -22.61
C LEU A 67 -16.11 -0.78 -23.70
N ASP A 68 -15.83 -1.17 -24.94
CA ASP A 68 -16.84 -1.15 -25.99
C ASP A 68 -17.84 -2.30 -25.73
N LYS A 69 -19.11 -2.16 -26.17
CA LYS A 69 -20.18 -3.13 -25.85
C LYS A 69 -19.85 -4.56 -26.31
N ASP A 70 -18.98 -4.70 -27.31
CA ASP A 70 -18.52 -6.00 -27.81
C ASP A 70 -17.38 -6.62 -26.98
N GLN A 71 -16.64 -5.82 -26.20
CA GLN A 71 -15.57 -6.30 -25.32
C GLN A 71 -16.09 -6.82 -23.96
N GLU A 72 -17.29 -6.42 -23.55
CA GLU A 72 -17.89 -6.84 -22.26
C GLU A 72 -18.16 -8.36 -22.20
N LYS A 73 -18.39 -9.01 -23.36
CA LYS A 73 -18.73 -10.45 -23.43
C LYS A 73 -17.57 -11.39 -23.10
N HIS A 74 -16.32 -10.93 -23.11
CA HIS A 74 -15.13 -11.79 -22.91
C HIS A 74 -14.45 -11.68 -21.53
N VAL A 75 -14.94 -10.82 -20.62
CA VAL A 75 -14.29 -10.54 -19.32
C VAL A 75 -14.79 -11.46 -18.18
N SER A 76 -15.70 -12.40 -18.44
CA SER A 76 -16.33 -13.26 -17.42
C SER A 76 -15.57 -14.55 -17.08
N LYS A 77 -14.23 -14.57 -17.07
CA LYS A 77 -13.49 -15.75 -16.58
C LYS A 77 -13.02 -15.53 -15.12
N PRO A 78 -13.53 -16.31 -14.13
CA PRO A 78 -13.06 -16.26 -12.75
C PRO A 78 -11.61 -16.76 -12.62
N PRO A 79 -10.90 -16.42 -11.52
CA PRO A 79 -9.53 -16.85 -11.32
C PRO A 79 -9.44 -18.38 -11.29
N VAL A 80 -8.45 -18.91 -12.00
CA VAL A 80 -8.11 -20.35 -12.05
C VAL A 80 -7.82 -20.83 -10.63
N THR A 81 -8.75 -21.57 -10.03
CA THR A 81 -8.52 -22.31 -8.78
C THR A 81 -7.52 -23.41 -9.07
N PHE A 82 -6.30 -23.28 -8.56
CA PHE A 82 -5.34 -24.38 -8.52
C PHE A 82 -5.92 -25.50 -7.63
N LEU A 83 -6.35 -26.60 -8.26
CA LEU A 83 -6.80 -27.80 -7.57
C LEU A 83 -5.62 -28.42 -6.80
N THR A 84 -5.70 -28.41 -5.47
CA THR A 84 -4.84 -29.20 -4.59
C THR A 84 -5.11 -30.69 -4.81
N MET A 85 -4.10 -31.43 -5.28
CA MET A 85 -4.10 -32.90 -5.34
C MET A 85 -3.95 -33.48 -3.93
N PRO A 86 -4.76 -34.49 -3.52
CA PRO A 86 -4.47 -35.25 -2.31
C PRO A 86 -3.36 -36.26 -2.60
N HIS A 87 -2.26 -36.22 -1.83
CA HIS A 87 -1.29 -37.31 -1.81
C HIS A 87 -1.97 -38.57 -1.25
N LEU A 88 -2.04 -39.60 -2.08
CA LEU A 88 -2.39 -40.97 -1.67
C LEU A 88 -1.18 -41.54 -0.92
N ILE A 89 -1.35 -41.78 0.37
CA ILE A 89 -0.44 -42.59 1.18
C ILE A 89 -0.90 -44.04 1.01
N GLN A 90 0.01 -44.91 0.57
CA GLN A 90 0.01 -46.35 0.88
C GLN A 90 1.34 -46.67 1.54
#